data_AF-A0A1C2HUD8-F1
#
_entry.id   AF-A0A1C2HUD8-F1
#
_cell.length_a   1.000
_cell.length_b   1.000
_cell.length_c   1.000
_cell.angle_alpha   90.00
_cell.angle_beta   90.00
_cell.angle_gamma   90.00
#
_symmetry.space_group_name_H-M   'P 1'
#
loop_
_entity.id
_entity.type
_entity.pdbx_description
1 polymer ?
#
loop_
_entity_poly.entity_id
_entity_poly.type
_entity_poly.pdbx_seq_one_letter_code
_entity_poly.pdbx_strand_id
1 'polypeptide(L)'
;SEAVTAKLMSHLHYFDLIVGTEEEFHIAGGSTDTIAALRAVRAVSAATLVCKRGADGAVAFDGAVGDSLDEGQTGPGFPIEVFNVLGAGDGFMSGLLKGWLDGEAWPRALEYANACGAFAVSRHGCTPAYPSREELEFFLSRGVVQADLRNDQALEQVHWSTNRAFEHGGDFSQMRVFAFDHRMQLEEMPGYTLSKGGAFKELCLQAALQVQDGRPGYGILCDNRIGKRALHAASGTGLWIGRPCEWPGSRPLTLEPELGADCGGLRDWARENVVKVLVFAHPDDDAATWAQQLGQVKTLYASARRNRLEFLLEVIPSKVGPVTDETTRQLIERFYAEGIYPDWWKLEPMASHEGWAQACAAIEAHDRHTRGIVVLGLDAPEAELSASFEVAAGFDLVKGFAVGRTIFGSVAREWFAGQIGDEAAVTQMAQRYARLAGVWDRARSVAQTSGSKRAAQ
;
A
#
# COMPACT_ATOMS: atom_id res chain seq x y z
N SER A 1 48.44 4.51 -8.47
CA SER A 1 49.46 5.33 -7.78
C SER A 1 49.98 4.52 -6.60
N GLU A 2 51.26 4.19 -6.56
CA GLU A 2 51.86 3.36 -5.49
C GLU A 2 51.62 3.95 -4.09
N ALA A 3 51.64 5.28 -3.97
CA ALA A 3 51.36 5.96 -2.71
C ALA A 3 49.93 5.68 -2.18
N VAL A 4 48.94 5.57 -3.07
CA VAL A 4 47.55 5.25 -2.69
C VAL A 4 47.46 3.81 -2.21
N THR A 5 48.03 2.87 -2.96
CA THR A 5 48.08 1.44 -2.58
C THR A 5 48.75 1.26 -1.22
N ALA A 6 49.96 1.81 -1.03
CA ALA A 6 50.68 1.73 0.24
C ALA A 6 49.86 2.29 1.41
N LYS A 7 49.16 3.42 1.20
CA LYS A 7 48.29 4.00 2.22
C LYS A 7 47.12 3.08 2.54
N LEU A 8 46.40 2.53 1.55
CA LEU A 8 45.30 1.60 1.79
C LEU A 8 45.79 0.36 2.55
N MET A 9 46.81 -0.33 2.05
CA MET A 9 47.35 -1.55 2.66
C MET A 9 47.77 -1.37 4.12
N SER A 10 48.27 -0.18 4.50
CA SER A 10 48.62 0.11 5.91
C SER A 10 47.42 0.16 6.88
N HIS A 11 46.17 0.15 6.40
CA HIS A 11 44.97 0.17 7.24
C HIS A 11 44.05 -1.05 7.08
N LEU A 12 44.23 -1.88 6.05
CA LEU A 12 43.29 -2.98 5.74
C LEU A 12 43.17 -4.02 6.87
N HIS A 13 44.15 -4.11 7.77
CA HIS A 13 44.13 -5.02 8.93
C HIS A 13 43.13 -4.61 10.02
N TYR A 14 42.59 -3.39 9.98
CA TYR A 14 41.60 -2.92 10.97
C TYR A 14 40.16 -3.34 10.64
N PHE A 15 39.91 -3.96 9.48
CA PHE A 15 38.57 -4.32 9.03
C PHE A 15 38.33 -5.82 9.18
N ASP A 16 37.09 -6.20 9.52
CA ASP A 16 36.62 -7.59 9.53
C ASP A 16 36.03 -8.01 8.18
N LEU A 17 35.59 -7.04 7.38
CA LEU A 17 35.00 -7.22 6.06
C LEU A 17 35.51 -6.12 5.11
N ILE A 18 36.04 -6.54 3.96
CA ILE A 18 36.49 -5.63 2.89
C ILE A 18 35.70 -5.99 1.62
N VAL A 19 34.90 -5.04 1.14
CA VAL A 19 34.07 -5.21 -0.05
C VAL A 19 34.55 -4.24 -1.12
N GLY A 20 34.79 -4.75 -2.33
CA GLY A 20 35.29 -3.95 -3.45
C GLY A 20 34.91 -4.55 -4.80
N THR A 21 34.90 -3.74 -5.85
CA THR A 21 34.95 -4.22 -7.24
C THR A 21 36.35 -4.74 -7.57
N GLU A 22 36.50 -5.41 -8.70
CA GLU A 22 37.82 -5.80 -9.21
C GLU A 22 38.78 -4.60 -9.29
N GLU A 23 38.31 -3.46 -9.83
CA GLU A 23 39.10 -2.23 -9.92
C GLU A 23 39.49 -1.66 -8.55
N GLU A 24 38.58 -1.70 -7.57
CA GLU A 24 38.85 -1.27 -6.19
C GLU A 24 39.91 -2.17 -5.54
N PHE A 25 39.86 -3.47 -5.77
CA PHE A 25 40.91 -4.40 -5.33
C PHE A 25 42.22 -4.20 -6.09
N HIS A 26 42.20 -3.90 -7.39
CA HIS A 26 43.42 -3.60 -8.15
C HIS A 26 44.17 -2.41 -7.57
N ILE A 27 43.43 -1.37 -7.18
CA ILE A 27 43.99 -0.18 -6.51
C ILE A 27 44.53 -0.55 -5.13
N ALA A 28 43.77 -1.31 -4.34
CA ALA A 28 44.15 -1.69 -2.98
C ALA A 28 45.35 -2.64 -2.92
N GLY A 29 45.44 -3.60 -3.84
CA GLY A 29 46.49 -4.63 -3.92
C GLY A 29 47.66 -4.28 -4.83
N GLY A 30 47.57 -3.19 -5.61
CA GLY A 30 48.67 -2.71 -6.46
C GLY A 30 48.94 -3.56 -7.70
N SER A 31 47.96 -4.31 -8.19
CA SER A 31 48.05 -5.18 -9.37
C SER A 31 46.80 -5.04 -10.22
N THR A 32 46.92 -5.10 -11.55
CA THR A 32 45.77 -5.18 -12.47
C THR A 32 45.28 -6.62 -12.66
N ASP A 33 45.97 -7.60 -12.09
CA ASP A 33 45.50 -8.98 -12.00
C ASP A 33 44.68 -9.16 -10.71
N THR A 34 43.40 -9.52 -10.84
CA THR A 34 42.44 -9.58 -9.73
C THR A 34 42.89 -10.55 -8.63
N ILE A 35 43.42 -11.72 -8.99
CA ILE A 35 43.86 -12.73 -8.01
C ILE A 35 45.12 -12.27 -7.28
N ALA A 36 46.11 -11.74 -7.99
CA ALA A 36 47.32 -11.18 -7.39
C ALA A 36 46.98 -10.00 -6.46
N ALA A 37 46.04 -9.14 -6.84
CA ALA A 37 45.60 -8.01 -6.01
C ALA A 37 44.90 -8.49 -4.73
N LEU A 38 43.98 -9.45 -4.83
CA LEU A 38 43.30 -10.06 -3.68
C LEU A 38 44.29 -10.77 -2.75
N ARG A 39 45.29 -11.48 -3.31
CA ARG A 39 46.37 -12.12 -2.53
C ARG A 39 47.24 -11.10 -1.80
N ALA A 40 47.56 -9.98 -2.43
CA ALA A 40 48.29 -8.89 -1.79
C ALA A 40 47.48 -8.32 -0.60
N VAL A 41 46.19 -8.06 -0.79
CA VAL A 41 45.29 -7.60 0.29
C VAL A 41 45.21 -8.64 1.43
N ARG A 42 45.07 -9.92 1.10
CA ARG A 42 45.05 -11.03 2.08
C ARG A 42 46.37 -11.13 2.88
N ALA A 43 47.51 -10.79 2.29
CA ALA A 43 48.80 -10.82 2.99
C ALA A 43 48.88 -9.83 4.16
N VAL A 44 48.02 -8.80 4.20
CA VAL A 44 48.00 -7.78 5.24
C VAL A 44 46.70 -7.72 6.03
N SER A 45 45.69 -8.54 5.72
CA SER A 45 44.38 -8.51 6.40
C SER A 45 43.77 -9.89 6.57
N ALA A 46 43.15 -10.12 7.73
CA ALA A 46 42.36 -11.30 8.04
C ALA A 46 40.88 -11.15 7.67
N ALA A 47 40.43 -9.97 7.20
CA ALA A 47 39.04 -9.71 6.82
C ALA A 47 38.50 -10.72 5.81
N THR A 48 37.19 -10.98 5.80
CA THR A 48 36.57 -11.59 4.63
C THR A 48 36.66 -10.62 3.45
N LEU A 49 37.13 -11.09 2.29
CA LEU A 49 37.23 -10.28 1.07
C LEU A 49 36.05 -10.58 0.15
N VAL A 50 35.22 -9.59 -0.15
CA VAL A 50 34.09 -9.73 -1.09
C VAL A 50 34.37 -8.92 -2.35
N CYS A 51 34.59 -9.62 -3.47
CA CYS A 51 34.87 -9.03 -4.77
C CYS A 51 33.62 -9.03 -5.65
N LYS A 52 33.14 -7.84 -6.02
CA LYS A 52 32.02 -7.60 -6.95
C LYS A 52 32.53 -7.68 -8.39
N ARG A 53 31.85 -8.48 -9.22
CA ARG A 53 32.20 -8.79 -10.62
C ARG A 53 31.11 -8.34 -11.62
N GLY A 54 30.31 -7.35 -11.25
CA GLY A 54 29.22 -6.86 -12.09
C GLY A 54 28.16 -7.93 -12.35
N ALA A 55 27.89 -8.25 -13.61
CA ALA A 55 26.87 -9.23 -14.02
C ALA A 55 27.18 -10.67 -13.56
N ASP A 56 28.45 -10.98 -13.30
CA ASP A 56 28.87 -12.28 -12.76
C ASP A 56 28.61 -12.41 -11.25
N GLY A 57 28.00 -11.41 -10.61
CA GLY A 57 27.70 -11.39 -9.19
C GLY A 57 28.91 -11.02 -8.34
N ALA A 58 29.14 -11.76 -7.27
CA ALA A 58 30.23 -11.50 -6.33
C ALA A 58 30.77 -12.80 -5.73
N VAL A 59 32.02 -12.73 -5.26
CA VAL A 59 32.73 -13.83 -4.62
C VAL A 59 33.27 -13.41 -3.27
N ALA A 60 33.15 -14.28 -2.27
CA ALA A 60 33.70 -14.10 -0.93
C ALA A 60 34.86 -15.08 -0.66
N PHE A 61 35.95 -14.54 -0.12
CA PHE A 61 37.08 -15.29 0.41
C PHE A 61 37.20 -15.04 1.91
N ASP A 62 36.77 -16.02 2.70
CA ASP A 62 36.90 -15.99 4.17
C ASP A 62 38.32 -16.38 4.65
N GLY A 63 39.11 -16.97 3.75
CA GLY A 63 40.49 -17.40 4.03
C GLY A 63 41.41 -17.13 2.85
N ALA A 64 42.26 -18.11 2.54
CA ALA A 64 43.22 -18.02 1.43
C ALA A 64 42.50 -17.76 0.09
N VAL A 65 43.15 -16.98 -0.78
CA VAL A 65 42.69 -16.71 -2.14
C VAL A 65 43.35 -17.70 -3.09
N GLY A 66 42.51 -18.52 -3.74
CA GLY A 66 42.87 -19.55 -4.70
C GLY A 66 43.51 -19.02 -5.99
N ASP A 67 43.69 -19.89 -6.97
CA ASP A 67 44.24 -19.52 -8.28
C ASP A 67 43.17 -18.97 -9.24
N SER A 68 41.89 -19.17 -8.92
CA SER A 68 40.74 -18.61 -9.65
C SER A 68 39.72 -17.95 -8.71
N LEU A 69 38.94 -17.02 -9.25
CA LEU A 69 37.77 -16.44 -8.57
C LEU A 69 36.70 -17.49 -8.30
N ASP A 70 36.65 -18.57 -9.08
CA ASP A 70 35.66 -19.65 -8.92
C ASP A 70 35.93 -20.53 -7.69
N GLU A 71 37.09 -20.40 -7.05
CA GLU A 71 37.42 -21.11 -5.81
C GLU A 71 36.86 -20.41 -4.56
N GLY A 72 36.37 -19.18 -4.69
CA GLY A 72 35.71 -18.48 -3.60
C GLY A 72 34.22 -18.86 -3.49
N GLN A 73 33.59 -18.48 -2.39
CA GLN A 73 32.16 -18.72 -2.18
C GLN A 73 31.35 -17.72 -3.01
N THR A 74 30.37 -18.18 -3.79
CA THR A 74 29.58 -17.33 -4.69
C THR A 74 28.08 -17.45 -4.38
N GLY A 75 27.37 -16.36 -4.65
CA GLY A 75 25.90 -16.34 -4.76
C GLY A 75 25.50 -16.22 -6.24
N PRO A 76 24.28 -16.64 -6.64
CA PRO A 76 23.83 -16.52 -8.01
C PRO A 76 23.76 -15.04 -8.43
N GLY A 77 24.13 -14.76 -9.67
CA GLY A 77 23.79 -13.51 -10.35
C GLY A 77 22.38 -13.58 -10.94
N PHE A 78 21.80 -12.41 -11.24
CA PHE A 78 20.45 -12.31 -11.80
C PHE A 78 20.50 -11.67 -13.19
N PRO A 79 20.03 -12.35 -14.26
CA PRO A 79 20.09 -11.84 -15.63
C PRO A 79 19.00 -10.79 -15.86
N ILE A 80 19.28 -9.56 -15.46
CA ILE A 80 18.35 -8.42 -15.56
C ILE A 80 18.87 -7.33 -16.50
N GLU A 81 17.97 -6.48 -16.96
CA GLU A 81 18.31 -5.27 -17.71
C GLU A 81 18.78 -4.18 -16.74
N VAL A 82 19.97 -3.66 -16.98
CA VAL A 82 20.50 -2.49 -16.26
C VAL A 82 19.87 -1.22 -16.84
N PHE A 83 19.08 -0.54 -16.03
CA PHE A 83 18.43 0.71 -16.37
C PHE A 83 19.16 1.93 -15.81
N ASN A 84 19.61 1.87 -14.55
CA ASN A 84 20.34 2.96 -13.89
C ASN A 84 21.34 2.38 -12.87
N VAL A 85 22.63 2.71 -12.95
CA VAL A 85 23.65 2.16 -12.01
C VAL A 85 23.69 2.87 -10.64
N LEU A 86 22.93 3.95 -10.46
CA LEU A 86 22.91 4.71 -9.22
C LEU A 86 22.44 3.87 -8.04
N GLY A 87 23.25 3.80 -6.97
CA GLY A 87 22.88 3.09 -5.75
C GLY A 87 23.07 1.57 -5.81
N ALA A 88 23.69 1.02 -6.86
CA ALA A 88 23.98 -0.41 -6.99
C ALA A 88 24.83 -0.94 -5.82
N GLY A 89 25.86 -0.18 -5.43
CA GLY A 89 26.74 -0.51 -4.31
C GLY A 89 26.00 -0.52 -2.97
N ASP A 90 25.15 0.49 -2.74
CA ASP A 90 24.35 0.60 -1.52
C ASP A 90 23.30 -0.53 -1.42
N GLY A 91 22.63 -0.85 -2.53
CA GLY A 91 21.72 -2.00 -2.61
C GLY A 91 22.45 -3.32 -2.34
N PHE A 92 23.60 -3.52 -2.98
CA PHE A 92 24.45 -4.69 -2.73
C PHE A 92 24.86 -4.81 -1.27
N MET A 93 25.36 -3.72 -0.67
CA MET A 93 25.78 -3.69 0.73
C MET A 93 24.61 -3.94 1.68
N SER A 94 23.42 -3.41 1.39
CA SER A 94 22.21 -3.66 2.17
C SER A 94 21.88 -5.16 2.23
N GLY A 95 21.86 -5.83 1.07
CA GLY A 95 21.62 -7.28 1.00
C GLY A 95 22.74 -8.10 1.67
N LEU A 96 24.00 -7.71 1.46
CA LEU A 96 25.16 -8.38 2.07
C LEU A 96 25.11 -8.29 3.59
N LEU A 97 24.92 -7.09 4.14
CA LEU A 97 24.85 -6.86 5.58
C LEU A 97 23.66 -7.60 6.19
N LYS A 98 22.51 -7.64 5.50
CA LYS A 98 21.35 -8.41 5.95
C LYS A 98 21.65 -9.90 6.09
N GLY A 99 22.37 -10.50 5.16
CA GLY A 99 22.77 -11.91 5.26
C GLY A 99 23.86 -12.12 6.31
N TRP A 100 24.91 -11.32 6.26
CA TRP A 100 26.08 -11.47 7.13
C TRP A 100 25.76 -11.25 8.60
N LEU A 101 24.99 -10.21 8.95
CA LEU A 101 24.61 -9.92 10.33
C LEU A 101 23.58 -10.91 10.90
N ASP A 102 22.83 -11.60 10.04
CA ASP A 102 21.93 -12.69 10.44
C ASP A 102 22.67 -14.04 10.60
N GLY A 103 23.98 -14.08 10.31
CA GLY A 103 24.79 -15.30 10.41
C GLY A 103 24.57 -16.29 9.26
N GLU A 104 24.04 -15.82 8.12
CA GLU A 104 23.90 -16.65 6.92
C GLU A 104 25.27 -17.05 6.36
N ALA A 105 25.32 -18.20 5.69
CA ALA A 105 26.51 -18.60 4.94
C ALA A 105 26.76 -17.65 3.75
N TRP A 106 28.03 -17.46 3.35
CA TRP A 106 28.40 -16.54 2.27
C TRP A 106 27.60 -16.71 0.97
N PRO A 107 27.29 -17.93 0.47
CA PRO A 107 26.45 -18.07 -0.72
C PRO A 107 25.08 -17.39 -0.59
N ARG A 108 24.44 -17.47 0.59
CA ARG A 108 23.15 -16.84 0.85
C ARG A 108 23.28 -15.33 1.04
N ALA A 109 24.30 -14.88 1.78
CA ALA A 109 24.55 -13.45 1.95
C ALA A 109 24.84 -12.76 0.62
N LEU A 110 25.58 -13.42 -0.28
CA LEU A 110 25.87 -12.93 -1.63
C LEU A 110 24.67 -13.02 -2.56
N GLU A 111 23.79 -14.03 -2.41
CA GLU A 111 22.50 -14.07 -3.11
C GLU A 111 21.66 -12.83 -2.80
N TYR A 112 21.53 -12.47 -1.51
CA TYR A 112 20.83 -11.26 -1.09
C TYR A 112 21.51 -10.00 -1.62
N ALA A 113 22.84 -9.92 -1.55
CA ALA A 113 23.61 -8.80 -2.06
C ALA A 113 23.38 -8.59 -3.58
N ASN A 114 23.51 -9.66 -4.37
CA ASN A 114 23.30 -9.63 -5.80
C ASN A 114 21.86 -9.26 -6.16
N ALA A 115 20.86 -9.81 -5.46
CA ALA A 115 19.46 -9.51 -5.70
C ALA A 115 19.14 -8.04 -5.40
N CYS A 116 19.56 -7.51 -4.24
CA CYS A 116 19.35 -6.10 -3.91
C CYS A 116 20.09 -5.15 -4.87
N GLY A 117 21.29 -5.52 -5.33
CA GLY A 117 22.00 -4.82 -6.39
C GLY A 117 21.23 -4.83 -7.72
N ALA A 118 20.67 -5.98 -8.10
CA ALA A 118 19.84 -6.14 -9.29
C ALA A 118 18.58 -5.25 -9.26
N PHE A 119 17.89 -5.19 -8.12
CA PHE A 119 16.75 -4.27 -7.94
C PHE A 119 17.17 -2.81 -8.13
N ALA A 120 18.23 -2.38 -7.45
CA ALA A 120 18.75 -1.02 -7.52
C ALA A 120 19.02 -0.61 -8.98
N VAL A 121 19.60 -1.51 -9.78
CA VAL A 121 19.95 -1.17 -11.15
C VAL A 121 18.83 -1.31 -12.18
N SER A 122 17.77 -2.04 -11.83
CA SER A 122 16.64 -2.31 -12.74
C SER A 122 15.58 -1.20 -12.77
N ARG A 123 15.58 -0.31 -11.77
CA ARG A 123 14.62 0.80 -11.58
C ARG A 123 15.32 2.16 -11.65
N HIS A 124 14.54 3.24 -11.76
CA HIS A 124 15.12 4.59 -11.92
C HIS A 124 15.69 5.17 -10.62
N GLY A 125 15.05 4.90 -9.47
CA GLY A 125 15.42 5.47 -8.18
C GLY A 125 16.62 4.78 -7.53
N CYS A 126 17.26 5.47 -6.57
CA CYS A 126 18.27 4.88 -5.69
C CYS A 126 17.57 4.15 -4.53
N THR A 127 17.53 4.73 -3.32
CA THR A 127 16.90 4.13 -2.15
C THR A 127 15.47 3.63 -2.35
N PRO A 128 14.56 4.33 -3.07
CA PRO A 128 13.21 3.83 -3.30
C PRO A 128 13.14 2.55 -4.14
N ALA A 129 14.20 2.18 -4.87
CA ALA A 129 14.22 0.98 -5.70
C ALA A 129 14.56 -0.29 -4.91
N TYR A 130 15.09 -0.16 -3.69
CA TYR A 130 15.52 -1.31 -2.89
C TYR A 130 14.31 -2.14 -2.46
N PRO A 131 14.46 -3.48 -2.43
CA PRO A 131 13.35 -4.34 -2.10
C PRO A 131 13.07 -4.31 -0.60
N SER A 132 11.81 -4.52 -0.25
CA SER A 132 11.48 -4.98 1.11
C SER A 132 11.97 -6.42 1.30
N ARG A 133 11.90 -6.92 2.53
CA ARG A 133 12.22 -8.33 2.81
C ARG A 133 11.29 -9.26 2.02
N GLU A 134 10.00 -8.97 2.03
CA GLU A 134 8.97 -9.76 1.35
C GLU A 134 9.14 -9.73 -0.17
N GLU A 135 9.51 -8.58 -0.75
CA GLU A 135 9.81 -8.47 -2.19
C GLU A 135 11.06 -9.25 -2.58
N LEU A 136 12.11 -9.19 -1.75
CA LEU A 136 13.33 -9.97 -1.95
C LEU A 136 13.03 -11.47 -1.92
N GLU A 137 12.31 -11.95 -0.90
CA GLU A 137 11.92 -13.36 -0.77
C GLU A 137 11.02 -13.81 -1.94
N PHE A 138 10.07 -12.95 -2.35
CA PHE A 138 9.24 -13.20 -3.53
C PHE A 138 10.09 -13.35 -4.79
N PHE A 139 11.00 -12.43 -5.05
CA PHE A 139 11.90 -12.47 -6.21
C PHE A 139 12.80 -13.72 -6.21
N LEU A 140 13.39 -14.06 -5.07
CA LEU A 140 14.27 -15.23 -4.97
C LEU A 140 13.51 -16.55 -5.15
N SER A 141 12.28 -16.64 -4.65
CA SER A 141 11.46 -17.85 -4.79
C SER A 141 10.91 -18.04 -6.22
N ARG A 142 10.54 -16.94 -6.88
CA ARG A 142 9.95 -16.92 -8.22
C ARG A 142 11.01 -16.97 -9.33
N GLY A 143 12.18 -16.42 -9.06
CA GLY A 143 13.22 -16.17 -10.06
C GLY A 143 12.89 -15.02 -11.01
N VAL A 144 13.78 -14.77 -11.97
CA VAL A 144 13.62 -13.74 -12.99
C VAL A 144 12.64 -14.22 -14.06
N VAL A 145 11.46 -13.61 -14.13
CA VAL A 145 10.45 -13.89 -15.17
C VAL A 145 10.65 -13.03 -16.42
N GLN A 146 11.17 -11.83 -16.25
CA GLN A 146 11.56 -10.92 -17.33
C GLN A 146 12.78 -10.09 -16.90
N ALA A 147 13.62 -9.69 -17.86
CA ALA A 147 14.88 -9.02 -17.56
C ALA A 147 14.66 -7.58 -17.05
N ASP A 148 13.67 -6.86 -17.57
CA ASP A 148 13.32 -5.50 -17.20
C ASP A 148 12.39 -5.48 -15.98
N LEU A 149 12.94 -5.76 -14.79
CA LEU A 149 12.17 -5.92 -13.54
C LEU A 149 11.18 -4.78 -13.25
N ARG A 150 11.50 -3.54 -13.65
CA ARG A 150 10.61 -2.37 -13.51
C ARG A 150 9.25 -2.50 -14.21
N ASN A 151 9.13 -3.41 -15.17
CA ASN A 151 7.90 -3.68 -15.91
C ASN A 151 7.22 -4.98 -15.46
N ASP A 152 7.75 -5.69 -14.45
CA ASP A 152 7.14 -6.90 -13.92
C ASP A 152 6.02 -6.48 -12.95
N GLN A 153 4.78 -6.61 -13.39
CA GLN A 153 3.62 -6.11 -12.65
C GLN A 153 3.46 -6.78 -11.28
N ALA A 154 3.74 -8.08 -11.17
CA ALA A 154 3.60 -8.80 -9.91
C ALA A 154 4.69 -8.37 -8.93
N LEU A 155 5.92 -8.19 -9.42
CA LEU A 155 7.02 -7.68 -8.62
C LEU A 155 6.75 -6.24 -8.15
N GLU A 156 6.26 -5.39 -9.05
CA GLU A 156 5.91 -4.00 -8.74
C GLU A 156 4.74 -3.90 -7.74
N GLN A 157 3.78 -4.83 -7.79
CA GLN A 157 2.70 -4.86 -6.81
C GLN A 157 3.20 -5.24 -5.40
N VAL A 158 4.13 -6.21 -5.31
CA VAL A 158 4.75 -6.55 -4.02
C VAL A 158 5.60 -5.38 -3.52
N HIS A 159 6.39 -4.75 -4.42
CA HIS A 159 7.19 -3.57 -4.11
C HIS A 159 6.35 -2.46 -3.50
N TRP A 160 5.29 -2.05 -4.20
CA TRP A 160 4.36 -1.03 -3.71
C TRP A 160 3.82 -1.41 -2.34
N SER A 161 3.28 -2.63 -2.22
CA SER A 161 2.49 -2.99 -1.05
C SER A 161 3.32 -3.12 0.23
N THR A 162 4.58 -3.47 0.09
CA THR A 162 5.51 -3.70 1.19
C THR A 162 6.34 -2.45 1.53
N ASN A 163 6.45 -1.48 0.61
CA ASN A 163 7.19 -0.24 0.83
C ASN A 163 6.32 1.01 1.05
N ARG A 164 5.03 0.99 0.71
CA ARG A 164 4.10 2.14 0.94
C ARG A 164 3.98 2.56 2.41
N ALA A 165 4.30 1.68 3.36
CA ALA A 165 4.23 1.97 4.80
C ALA A 165 5.20 3.08 5.24
N PHE A 166 6.34 3.24 4.56
CA PHE A 166 7.29 4.33 4.82
C PHE A 166 6.72 5.72 4.48
N GLU A 167 5.63 5.79 3.72
CA GLU A 167 5.09 7.03 3.18
C GLU A 167 3.80 7.50 3.86
N HIS A 168 3.05 6.55 4.40
CA HIS A 168 1.72 6.78 4.97
C HIS A 168 1.65 6.32 6.44
N GLY A 169 2.74 6.43 7.21
CA GLY A 169 2.87 5.82 8.55
C GLY A 169 1.61 5.89 9.44
N GLY A 170 1.31 4.81 10.15
CA GLY A 170 0.12 4.71 11.01
C GLY A 170 -0.29 3.27 11.27
N ASP A 171 -1.03 3.05 12.36
CA ASP A 171 -1.67 1.76 12.63
C ASP A 171 -3.00 1.69 11.86
N PHE A 172 -3.03 0.83 10.84
CA PHE A 172 -4.21 0.59 10.00
C PHE A 172 -4.97 -0.68 10.34
N SER A 173 -4.67 -1.30 11.49
CA SER A 173 -5.28 -2.56 11.91
C SER A 173 -6.79 -2.46 12.13
N GLN A 174 -7.30 -1.25 12.41
CA GLN A 174 -8.72 -1.02 12.63
C GLN A 174 -9.14 0.36 12.12
N MET A 175 -10.23 0.45 11.37
CA MET A 175 -10.67 1.70 10.72
C MET A 175 -12.12 2.06 11.01
N ARG A 176 -12.36 3.08 11.83
CA ARG A 176 -13.68 3.72 11.95
C ARG A 176 -13.65 4.98 11.08
N VAL A 177 -14.36 4.98 9.97
CA VAL A 177 -14.33 6.07 9.00
C VAL A 177 -15.68 6.76 8.95
N PHE A 178 -15.70 8.07 9.18
CA PHE A 178 -16.88 8.91 9.03
C PHE A 178 -16.97 9.43 7.58
N ALA A 179 -17.88 8.84 6.79
CA ALA A 179 -18.01 9.16 5.38
C ALA A 179 -19.02 10.29 5.13
N PHE A 180 -18.56 11.48 4.79
CA PHE A 180 -19.40 12.63 4.43
C PHE A 180 -19.04 13.22 3.06
N ASP A 181 -18.55 12.37 2.16
CA ASP A 181 -18.24 12.63 0.75
C ASP A 181 -19.48 12.78 -0.16
N HIS A 182 -20.67 12.72 0.44
CA HIS A 182 -21.95 12.84 -0.24
C HIS A 182 -22.13 14.23 -0.85
N ARG A 183 -22.67 14.30 -2.06
CA ARG A 183 -22.84 15.53 -2.84
C ARG A 183 -24.30 15.74 -3.21
N MET A 184 -24.79 14.98 -4.19
CA MET A 184 -26.19 15.03 -4.66
C MET A 184 -27.20 14.94 -3.51
N GLN A 185 -26.98 14.04 -2.55
CA GLN A 185 -27.90 13.87 -1.41
C GLN A 185 -27.95 15.08 -0.47
N LEU A 186 -26.89 15.89 -0.38
CA LEU A 186 -26.90 17.15 0.37
C LEU A 186 -27.52 18.26 -0.48
N GLU A 187 -27.17 18.31 -1.77
CA GLU A 187 -27.67 19.30 -2.73
C GLU A 187 -29.21 19.27 -2.87
N GLU A 188 -29.81 18.10 -2.70
CA GLU A 188 -31.28 17.89 -2.73
C GLU A 188 -31.99 18.31 -1.42
N MET A 189 -31.26 18.59 -0.33
CA MET A 189 -31.89 18.93 0.95
C MET A 189 -32.49 20.35 0.96
N PRO A 190 -33.70 20.54 1.51
CA PRO A 190 -34.28 21.87 1.67
C PRO A 190 -33.36 22.79 2.49
N GLY A 191 -33.13 24.01 1.99
CA GLY A 191 -32.28 25.01 2.65
C GLY A 191 -30.78 24.88 2.34
N TYR A 192 -30.39 23.94 1.48
CA TYR A 192 -29.03 23.80 0.99
C TYR A 192 -28.57 25.01 0.17
N THR A 193 -27.31 25.39 0.37
CA THR A 193 -26.51 26.20 -0.55
C THR A 193 -25.08 25.66 -0.55
N LEU A 194 -24.28 25.93 -1.59
CA LEU A 194 -22.89 25.47 -1.63
C LEU A 194 -22.09 25.94 -0.40
N SER A 195 -22.30 27.18 0.04
CA SER A 195 -21.66 27.72 1.25
C SER A 195 -22.06 26.95 2.51
N LYS A 196 -23.37 26.69 2.70
CA LYS A 196 -23.85 25.89 3.83
C LYS A 196 -23.36 24.44 3.75
N GLY A 197 -23.27 23.86 2.55
CA GLY A 197 -22.72 22.52 2.33
C GLY A 197 -21.26 22.43 2.78
N GLY A 198 -20.43 23.40 2.41
CA GLY A 198 -19.04 23.49 2.87
C GLY A 198 -18.94 23.63 4.38
N ALA A 199 -19.72 24.53 4.98
CA ALA A 199 -19.77 24.74 6.43
C ALA A 199 -20.22 23.47 7.18
N PHE A 200 -21.26 22.78 6.67
CA PHE A 200 -21.73 21.54 7.28
C PHE A 200 -20.65 20.44 7.27
N LYS A 201 -19.85 20.34 6.21
CA LYS A 201 -18.73 19.36 6.16
C LYS A 201 -17.60 19.71 7.12
N GLU A 202 -17.38 21.00 7.43
CA GLU A 202 -16.48 21.39 8.52
C GLU A 202 -17.03 20.94 9.89
N LEU A 203 -18.35 20.99 10.11
CA LEU A 203 -18.97 20.44 11.32
C LEU A 203 -18.83 18.90 11.39
N CYS A 204 -18.97 18.20 10.26
CA CYS A 204 -18.69 16.75 10.20
C CYS A 204 -17.25 16.43 10.61
N LEU A 205 -16.27 17.21 10.12
CA LEU A 205 -14.87 17.06 10.49
C LEU A 205 -14.66 17.32 11.99
N GLN A 206 -15.26 18.38 12.56
CA GLN A 206 -15.16 18.66 13.99
C GLN A 206 -15.68 17.49 14.82
N ALA A 207 -16.82 16.90 14.44
CA ALA A 207 -17.35 15.71 15.10
C ALA A 207 -16.41 14.50 14.94
N ALA A 208 -15.80 14.31 13.77
CA ALA A 208 -14.82 13.25 13.53
C ALA A 208 -13.59 13.39 14.43
N LEU A 209 -13.03 14.61 14.53
CA LEU A 209 -11.86 14.91 15.37
C LEU A 209 -12.16 14.75 16.86
N GLN A 210 -13.36 15.16 17.31
CA GLN A 210 -13.80 14.95 18.70
C GLN A 210 -13.85 13.47 19.06
N VAL A 211 -14.30 12.61 18.14
CA VAL A 211 -14.36 11.16 18.38
C VAL A 211 -13.00 10.51 18.23
N GLN A 212 -12.18 10.94 17.27
CA GLN A 212 -10.81 10.45 17.11
C GLN A 212 -9.99 10.70 18.39
N ASP A 213 -10.02 11.93 18.91
CA ASP A 213 -9.29 12.34 20.12
C ASP A 213 -7.78 12.00 20.03
N GLY A 214 -7.17 12.25 18.86
CA GLY A 214 -5.76 11.95 18.59
C GLY A 214 -5.39 10.46 18.49
N ARG A 215 -6.36 9.55 18.62
CA ARG A 215 -6.13 8.10 18.52
C ARG A 215 -6.00 7.66 17.06
N PRO A 216 -5.16 6.64 16.77
CA PRO A 216 -5.12 6.03 15.44
C PRO A 216 -6.40 5.24 15.16
N GLY A 217 -6.55 4.78 13.92
CA GLY A 217 -7.66 3.91 13.54
C GLY A 217 -8.99 4.63 13.28
N TYR A 218 -8.91 5.92 12.99
CA TYR A 218 -10.04 6.76 12.60
C TYR A 218 -9.76 7.45 11.26
N GLY A 219 -10.82 7.71 10.50
CA GLY A 219 -10.70 8.40 9.24
C GLY A 219 -11.96 9.13 8.80
N ILE A 220 -11.86 9.77 7.64
CA ILE A 220 -12.98 10.44 6.96
C ILE A 220 -13.00 10.10 5.48
N LEU A 221 -14.19 10.16 4.87
CA LEU A 221 -14.31 10.35 3.43
C LEU A 221 -14.88 11.74 3.17
N CYS A 222 -14.17 12.57 2.42
CA CYS A 222 -14.58 13.95 2.13
C CYS A 222 -14.30 14.30 0.66
N ASP A 223 -15.29 14.86 -0.03
CA ASP A 223 -15.11 15.34 -1.40
C ASP A 223 -14.45 16.72 -1.43
N ASN A 224 -13.86 17.05 -2.57
CA ASN A 224 -13.24 18.36 -2.78
C ASN A 224 -14.20 19.42 -3.29
N ARG A 225 -15.31 19.03 -3.94
CA ARG A 225 -16.22 19.98 -4.61
C ARG A 225 -16.98 20.85 -3.59
N ILE A 226 -17.52 20.22 -2.55
CA ILE A 226 -18.23 20.86 -1.45
C ILE A 226 -17.32 20.95 -0.22
N GLY A 227 -16.62 19.85 0.09
CA GLY A 227 -15.85 19.68 1.32
C GLY A 227 -14.42 20.22 1.33
N LYS A 228 -13.99 21.01 0.33
CA LYS A 228 -12.59 21.48 0.19
C LYS A 228 -11.97 21.98 1.49
N ARG A 229 -12.69 22.82 2.23
CA ARG A 229 -12.21 23.41 3.49
C ARG A 229 -11.99 22.34 4.57
N ALA A 230 -12.95 21.43 4.72
CA ALA A 230 -12.83 20.30 5.64
C ALA A 230 -11.68 19.37 5.24
N LEU A 231 -11.54 19.05 3.95
CA LEU A 231 -10.44 18.24 3.45
C LEU A 231 -9.07 18.85 3.77
N HIS A 232 -8.89 20.15 3.52
CA HIS A 232 -7.64 20.85 3.85
C HIS A 232 -7.38 20.91 5.36
N ALA A 233 -8.42 21.11 6.18
CA ALA A 233 -8.31 21.15 7.63
C ALA A 233 -8.05 19.77 8.26
N ALA A 234 -8.36 18.68 7.55
CA ALA A 234 -8.10 17.31 8.01
C ALA A 234 -6.63 16.90 7.87
N SER A 235 -5.87 17.53 6.96
CA SER A 235 -4.45 17.22 6.77
C SER A 235 -3.63 17.41 8.03
N GLY A 236 -2.74 16.46 8.33
CA GLY A 236 -1.90 16.49 9.53
C GLY A 236 -2.61 16.21 10.87
N THR A 237 -3.92 15.91 10.86
CA THR A 237 -4.67 15.57 12.09
C THR A 237 -4.48 14.12 12.57
N GLY A 238 -3.82 13.28 11.75
CA GLY A 238 -3.68 11.84 11.99
C GLY A 238 -4.90 11.01 11.58
N LEU A 239 -5.94 11.62 11.01
CA LEU A 239 -7.03 10.90 10.36
C LEU A 239 -6.54 10.22 9.07
N TRP A 240 -7.06 9.03 8.79
CA TRP A 240 -7.03 8.46 7.45
C TRP A 240 -8.01 9.23 6.55
N ILE A 241 -7.57 9.72 5.39
CA ILE A 241 -8.37 10.63 4.54
C ILE A 241 -8.60 10.02 3.17
N GLY A 242 -9.81 9.55 2.90
CA GLY A 242 -10.19 9.18 1.53
C GLY A 242 -10.92 10.31 0.81
N ARG A 243 -10.56 10.52 -0.45
CA ARG A 243 -11.14 11.56 -1.31
C ARG A 243 -11.77 10.92 -2.55
N PRO A 244 -13.09 11.07 -2.78
CA PRO A 244 -13.77 10.49 -3.93
C PRO A 244 -13.35 11.14 -5.25
N CYS A 245 -13.29 10.32 -6.29
CA CYS A 245 -12.98 10.72 -7.65
C CYS A 245 -14.16 10.54 -8.61
N GLU A 246 -15.17 9.73 -8.26
CA GLU A 246 -16.33 9.51 -9.11
C GLU A 246 -17.27 10.73 -9.12
N TRP A 247 -17.93 10.95 -10.24
CA TRP A 247 -19.11 11.80 -10.33
C TRP A 247 -20.29 11.09 -9.62
N PRO A 248 -21.05 11.78 -8.74
CA PRO A 248 -22.10 11.15 -7.93
C PRO A 248 -23.11 10.38 -8.79
N GLY A 249 -23.33 9.11 -8.47
CA GLY A 249 -24.34 8.28 -9.12
C GLY A 249 -24.05 7.91 -10.58
N SER A 250 -22.86 8.21 -11.11
CA SER A 250 -22.53 7.91 -12.50
C SER A 250 -22.46 6.40 -12.76
N ARG A 251 -23.14 5.96 -13.82
CA ARG A 251 -23.07 4.62 -14.39
C ARG A 251 -23.38 4.71 -15.90
N PRO A 252 -22.45 4.38 -16.80
CA PRO A 252 -21.06 4.01 -16.55
C PRO A 252 -20.27 5.07 -15.76
N LEU A 253 -19.20 4.65 -15.10
CA LEU A 253 -18.39 5.51 -14.24
C LEU A 253 -17.90 6.75 -15.00
N THR A 254 -18.17 7.92 -14.43
CA THR A 254 -17.59 9.20 -14.85
C THR A 254 -16.77 9.76 -13.69
N LEU A 255 -15.60 10.33 -13.97
CA LEU A 255 -14.75 10.96 -12.96
C LEU A 255 -15.02 12.46 -12.83
N GLU A 256 -14.69 13.03 -11.67
CA GLU A 256 -14.77 14.46 -11.43
C GLU A 256 -13.91 15.24 -12.44
N PRO A 257 -14.44 16.26 -13.13
CA PRO A 257 -13.71 16.98 -14.19
C PRO A 257 -12.39 17.60 -13.74
N GLU A 258 -12.25 17.94 -12.46
CA GLU A 258 -11.03 18.53 -11.88
C GLU A 258 -9.80 17.61 -11.96
N LEU A 259 -10.00 16.30 -12.13
CA LEU A 259 -8.90 15.34 -12.25
C LEU A 259 -8.19 15.44 -13.61
N GLY A 260 -8.89 15.95 -14.63
CA GLY A 260 -8.41 15.95 -16.02
C GLY A 260 -8.55 14.58 -16.69
N ALA A 261 -8.43 14.56 -18.03
CA ALA A 261 -8.67 13.37 -18.85
C ALA A 261 -7.72 12.19 -18.54
N ASP A 262 -6.50 12.48 -18.06
CA ASP A 262 -5.47 11.51 -17.68
C ASP A 262 -5.32 11.36 -16.16
N CYS A 263 -6.24 11.95 -15.39
CA CYS A 263 -6.16 12.06 -13.93
C CYS A 263 -4.87 12.77 -13.44
N GLY A 264 -4.29 13.66 -14.24
CA GLY A 264 -3.07 14.41 -13.90
C GLY A 264 -3.23 15.34 -12.69
N GLY A 265 -4.46 15.71 -12.32
CA GLY A 265 -4.74 16.51 -11.13
C GLY A 265 -4.38 15.83 -9.80
N LEU A 266 -4.17 14.51 -9.79
CA LEU A 266 -3.72 13.77 -8.59
C LEU A 266 -2.31 14.20 -8.12
N ARG A 267 -1.48 14.78 -8.99
CA ARG A 267 -0.12 15.24 -8.63
C ARG A 267 -0.12 16.33 -7.54
N ASP A 268 -1.23 17.04 -7.40
CA ASP A 268 -1.38 18.16 -6.47
C ASP A 268 -1.97 17.67 -5.12
N TRP A 269 -2.22 16.37 -4.96
CA TRP A 269 -2.78 15.81 -3.73
C TRP A 269 -1.68 15.53 -2.69
N ALA A 270 -2.03 15.72 -1.42
CA ALA A 270 -1.15 15.31 -0.33
C ALA A 270 -1.03 13.77 -0.32
N ARG A 271 0.19 13.25 -0.12
CA ARG A 271 0.44 11.80 -0.13
C ARG A 271 -0.36 11.03 0.92
N GLU A 272 -0.74 11.66 2.03
CA GLU A 272 -1.60 11.05 3.06
C GLU A 272 -3.06 10.81 2.61
N ASN A 273 -3.47 11.36 1.46
CA ASN A 273 -4.82 11.16 0.93
C ASN A 273 -4.90 9.85 0.16
N VAL A 274 -6.04 9.17 0.29
CA VAL A 274 -6.37 7.96 -0.45
C VAL A 274 -7.34 8.30 -1.58
N VAL A 275 -6.98 7.89 -2.79
CA VAL A 275 -7.84 7.99 -3.98
C VAL A 275 -8.99 7.01 -3.79
N LYS A 276 -10.21 7.51 -3.65
CA LYS A 276 -11.41 6.67 -3.55
C LYS A 276 -12.20 6.76 -4.85
N VAL A 277 -12.67 5.62 -5.35
CA VAL A 277 -13.63 5.60 -6.47
C VAL A 277 -14.74 4.61 -6.20
N LEU A 278 -15.99 5.01 -6.45
CA LEU A 278 -17.16 4.14 -6.39
C LEU A 278 -17.57 3.67 -7.78
N VAL A 279 -17.78 2.36 -7.91
CA VAL A 279 -18.23 1.69 -9.13
C VAL A 279 -19.54 0.95 -8.85
N PHE A 280 -20.58 1.27 -9.64
CA PHE A 280 -21.82 0.51 -9.66
C PHE A 280 -21.75 -0.56 -10.74
N ALA A 281 -21.41 -1.80 -10.38
CA ALA A 281 -21.15 -2.88 -11.33
C ALA A 281 -21.92 -4.16 -10.99
N HIS A 282 -22.23 -4.97 -11.98
CA HIS A 282 -22.78 -6.32 -11.80
C HIS A 282 -22.07 -7.28 -12.77
N PRO A 283 -21.82 -8.56 -12.40
CA PRO A 283 -21.21 -9.53 -13.31
C PRO A 283 -21.89 -9.58 -14.69
N ASP A 284 -23.21 -9.47 -14.69
CA ASP A 284 -24.06 -9.47 -15.89
C ASP A 284 -24.15 -8.13 -16.65
N ASP A 285 -23.39 -7.09 -16.27
CA ASP A 285 -23.33 -5.88 -17.08
C ASP A 285 -22.89 -6.22 -18.52
N ASP A 286 -23.39 -5.49 -19.51
CA ASP A 286 -23.00 -5.70 -20.90
C ASP A 286 -21.53 -5.33 -21.13
N ALA A 287 -20.96 -5.86 -22.22
CA ALA A 287 -19.54 -5.68 -22.55
C ALA A 287 -19.13 -4.19 -22.71
N ALA A 288 -20.02 -3.33 -23.23
CA ALA A 288 -19.71 -1.92 -23.40
C ALA A 288 -19.67 -1.19 -22.06
N THR A 289 -20.62 -1.49 -21.17
CA THR A 289 -20.61 -1.00 -19.78
C THR A 289 -19.33 -1.43 -19.08
N TRP A 290 -18.99 -2.72 -19.11
CA TRP A 290 -17.75 -3.23 -18.48
C TRP A 290 -16.49 -2.58 -19.02
N ALA A 291 -16.38 -2.44 -20.35
CA ALA A 291 -15.22 -1.79 -20.97
C ALA A 291 -15.05 -0.34 -20.49
N GLN A 292 -16.15 0.41 -20.36
CA GLN A 292 -16.10 1.78 -19.86
C GLN A 292 -15.76 1.85 -18.37
N GLN A 293 -16.36 1.00 -17.52
CA GLN A 293 -16.07 0.97 -16.09
C GLN A 293 -14.59 0.62 -15.84
N LEU A 294 -14.09 -0.45 -16.45
CA LEU A 294 -12.70 -0.89 -16.31
C LEU A 294 -11.72 0.15 -16.88
N GLY A 295 -12.01 0.75 -18.03
CA GLY A 295 -11.15 1.77 -18.62
C GLY A 295 -10.95 2.98 -17.71
N GLN A 296 -12.01 3.46 -17.06
CA GLN A 296 -11.96 4.58 -16.12
C GLN A 296 -11.21 4.21 -14.83
N VAL A 297 -11.52 3.05 -14.23
CA VAL A 297 -10.83 2.58 -13.02
C VAL A 297 -9.34 2.36 -13.27
N LYS A 298 -8.97 1.73 -14.39
CA LYS A 298 -7.56 1.54 -14.77
C LYS A 298 -6.81 2.85 -14.92
N THR A 299 -7.41 3.83 -15.59
CA THR A 299 -6.80 5.16 -15.79
C THR A 299 -6.55 5.85 -14.45
N LEU A 300 -7.54 5.84 -13.57
CA LEU A 300 -7.43 6.45 -12.25
C LEU A 300 -6.41 5.70 -11.37
N TYR A 301 -6.46 4.36 -11.34
CA TYR A 301 -5.54 3.52 -10.58
C TYR A 301 -4.08 3.71 -11.00
N ALA A 302 -3.81 3.69 -12.32
CA ALA A 302 -2.47 3.94 -12.84
C ALA A 302 -1.98 5.37 -12.52
N SER A 303 -2.88 6.36 -12.50
CA SER A 303 -2.52 7.72 -12.06
C SER A 303 -2.25 7.80 -10.55
N ALA A 304 -3.03 7.11 -9.72
CA ALA A 304 -2.81 7.04 -8.28
C ALA A 304 -1.43 6.45 -7.95
N ARG A 305 -1.07 5.33 -8.59
CA ARG A 305 0.25 4.69 -8.41
C ARG A 305 1.40 5.60 -8.84
N ARG A 306 1.29 6.28 -10.00
CA ARG A 306 2.31 7.25 -10.45
C ARG A 306 2.53 8.42 -9.48
N ASN A 307 1.49 8.82 -8.74
CA ASN A 307 1.55 9.89 -7.76
C ASN A 307 1.77 9.40 -6.31
N ARG A 308 1.97 8.09 -6.14
CA ARG A 308 2.16 7.43 -4.84
C ARG A 308 1.06 7.74 -3.84
N LEU A 309 -0.18 7.55 -4.30
CA LEU A 309 -1.39 7.62 -3.49
C LEU A 309 -1.98 6.23 -3.34
N GLU A 310 -2.37 5.86 -2.12
CA GLU A 310 -3.15 4.64 -1.90
C GLU A 310 -4.48 4.72 -2.65
N PHE A 311 -5.02 3.55 -3.00
CA PHE A 311 -6.24 3.43 -3.77
C PHE A 311 -7.32 2.64 -3.02
N LEU A 312 -8.49 3.24 -2.83
CA LEU A 312 -9.69 2.60 -2.32
C LEU A 312 -10.69 2.39 -3.45
N LEU A 313 -11.03 1.12 -3.71
CA LEU A 313 -12.08 0.75 -4.64
C LEU A 313 -13.35 0.42 -3.88
N GLU A 314 -14.37 1.25 -4.05
CA GLU A 314 -15.72 1.02 -3.55
C GLU A 314 -16.55 0.33 -4.64
N VAL A 315 -17.12 -0.82 -4.33
CA VAL A 315 -17.94 -1.58 -5.26
C VAL A 315 -19.33 -1.78 -4.67
N ILE A 316 -20.33 -1.36 -5.42
CA ILE A 316 -21.74 -1.59 -5.11
C ILE A 316 -22.35 -2.39 -6.26
N PRO A 317 -22.71 -3.66 -6.05
CA PRO A 317 -23.59 -4.42 -6.93
C PRO A 317 -24.73 -3.58 -7.53
N SER A 318 -24.74 -3.46 -8.85
CA SER A 318 -25.78 -2.71 -9.56
C SER A 318 -27.07 -3.52 -9.70
N LYS A 319 -28.21 -2.85 -9.89
CA LYS A 319 -29.55 -3.48 -9.92
C LYS A 319 -29.92 -4.16 -11.24
N VAL A 320 -28.97 -4.43 -12.12
CA VAL A 320 -29.25 -5.07 -13.42
C VAL A 320 -29.54 -6.57 -13.30
N GLY A 321 -29.14 -7.19 -12.19
CA GLY A 321 -29.34 -8.60 -11.91
C GLY A 321 -29.51 -8.88 -10.41
N PRO A 322 -29.79 -10.15 -10.05
CA PRO A 322 -29.88 -10.57 -8.66
C PRO A 322 -28.51 -10.55 -8.00
N VAL A 323 -28.44 -9.98 -6.79
CA VAL A 323 -27.24 -10.00 -5.96
C VAL A 323 -27.26 -11.26 -5.10
N THR A 324 -26.22 -12.08 -5.22
CA THR A 324 -25.99 -13.32 -4.47
C THR A 324 -24.67 -13.24 -3.71
N ASP A 325 -24.38 -14.26 -2.89
CA ASP A 325 -23.13 -14.32 -2.12
C ASP A 325 -21.88 -14.38 -3.02
N GLU A 326 -22.02 -14.83 -4.27
CA GLU A 326 -20.95 -14.87 -5.27
C GLU A 326 -20.73 -13.54 -5.99
N THR A 327 -21.71 -12.62 -5.99
CA THR A 327 -21.66 -11.41 -6.81
C THR A 327 -20.42 -10.58 -6.50
N THR A 328 -20.16 -10.28 -5.22
CA THR A 328 -19.01 -9.46 -4.84
C THR A 328 -17.68 -10.16 -5.11
N ARG A 329 -17.60 -11.48 -4.89
CA ARG A 329 -16.42 -12.29 -5.25
C ARG A 329 -16.08 -12.15 -6.74
N GLN A 330 -17.07 -12.29 -7.62
CA GLN A 330 -16.88 -12.17 -9.07
C GLN A 330 -16.42 -10.77 -9.49
N LEU A 331 -16.95 -9.72 -8.85
CA LEU A 331 -16.53 -8.34 -9.10
C LEU A 331 -15.07 -8.13 -8.70
N ILE A 332 -14.68 -8.61 -7.51
CA ILE A 332 -13.29 -8.56 -7.00
C ILE A 332 -12.33 -9.25 -7.97
N GLU A 333 -12.61 -10.50 -8.34
CA GLU A 333 -11.79 -11.29 -9.25
C GLU A 333 -11.62 -10.60 -10.61
N ARG A 334 -12.69 -9.96 -11.10
CA ARG A 334 -12.64 -9.23 -12.37
C ARG A 334 -11.72 -8.02 -12.33
N PHE A 335 -11.72 -7.24 -11.24
CA PHE A 335 -10.79 -6.12 -11.12
C PHE A 335 -9.33 -6.59 -11.00
N TYR A 336 -9.07 -7.66 -10.25
CA TYR A 336 -7.72 -8.24 -10.18
C TYR A 336 -7.25 -8.81 -11.52
N ALA A 337 -8.11 -9.50 -12.27
CA ALA A 337 -7.80 -10.00 -13.62
C ALA A 337 -7.41 -8.87 -14.59
N GLU A 338 -7.83 -7.64 -14.30
CA GLU A 338 -7.55 -6.45 -15.08
C GLU A 338 -6.31 -5.68 -14.57
N GLY A 339 -5.58 -6.23 -13.59
CA GLY A 339 -4.36 -5.67 -13.02
C GLY A 339 -4.60 -4.50 -12.06
N ILE A 340 -5.82 -4.37 -11.52
CA ILE A 340 -6.17 -3.35 -10.53
C ILE A 340 -6.03 -3.99 -9.16
N TYR A 341 -5.09 -3.50 -8.36
CA TYR A 341 -4.82 -3.98 -7.00
C TYR A 341 -5.08 -2.85 -5.99
N PRO A 342 -6.34 -2.66 -5.55
CA PRO A 342 -6.67 -1.64 -4.55
C PRO A 342 -5.92 -1.90 -3.26
N ASP A 343 -5.44 -0.84 -2.60
CA ASP A 343 -4.92 -0.95 -1.23
C ASP A 343 -6.06 -1.22 -0.26
N TRP A 344 -7.23 -0.61 -0.51
CA TRP A 344 -8.44 -0.76 0.29
C TRP A 344 -9.62 -1.17 -0.56
N TRP A 345 -10.43 -2.05 -0.01
CA TRP A 345 -11.76 -2.36 -0.53
C TRP A 345 -12.82 -1.68 0.34
N LYS A 346 -13.85 -1.09 -0.28
CA LYS A 346 -15.06 -0.65 0.41
C LYS A 346 -16.26 -1.40 -0.16
N LEU A 347 -16.81 -2.30 0.65
CA LEU A 347 -17.80 -3.29 0.18
C LEU A 347 -19.12 -3.14 0.93
N GLU A 348 -20.21 -3.47 0.24
CA GLU A 348 -21.53 -3.57 0.85
C GLU A 348 -21.55 -4.60 1.99
N PRO A 349 -22.37 -4.38 3.03
CA PRO A 349 -22.76 -5.39 3.99
C PRO A 349 -23.20 -6.70 3.32
N MET A 350 -22.45 -7.78 3.51
CA MET A 350 -22.92 -9.12 3.13
C MET A 350 -23.66 -9.73 4.31
N ALA A 351 -24.84 -10.29 4.04
CA ALA A 351 -25.72 -10.84 5.07
C ALA A 351 -25.22 -12.18 5.63
N SER A 352 -24.44 -12.93 4.85
CA SER A 352 -23.97 -14.26 5.22
C SER A 352 -22.46 -14.26 5.53
N HIS A 353 -22.05 -15.19 6.39
CA HIS A 353 -20.65 -15.50 6.59
C HIS A 353 -20.01 -16.06 5.31
N GLU A 354 -20.78 -16.78 4.47
CA GLU A 354 -20.29 -17.36 3.23
C GLU A 354 -19.87 -16.29 2.21
N GLY A 355 -20.70 -15.25 2.00
CA GLY A 355 -20.35 -14.13 1.12
C GLY A 355 -19.06 -13.45 1.55
N TRP A 356 -18.91 -13.17 2.86
CA TRP A 356 -17.67 -12.59 3.39
C TRP A 356 -16.45 -13.50 3.20
N ALA A 357 -16.61 -14.81 3.43
CA ALA A 357 -15.52 -15.77 3.24
C ALA A 357 -15.08 -15.85 1.77
N GLN A 358 -16.04 -15.86 0.85
CA GLN A 358 -15.77 -15.85 -0.60
C GLN A 358 -15.05 -14.57 -1.04
N ALA A 359 -15.48 -13.40 -0.56
CA ALA A 359 -14.85 -12.12 -0.87
C ALA A 359 -13.42 -12.03 -0.31
N CYS A 360 -13.19 -12.43 0.95
CA CYS A 360 -11.86 -12.42 1.55
C CYS A 360 -10.92 -13.39 0.85
N ALA A 361 -11.38 -14.61 0.54
CA ALA A 361 -10.59 -15.59 -0.19
C ALA A 361 -10.19 -15.11 -1.59
N ALA A 362 -11.11 -14.45 -2.31
CA ALA A 362 -10.79 -13.87 -3.62
C ALA A 362 -9.72 -12.77 -3.52
N ILE A 363 -9.78 -11.91 -2.50
CA ILE A 363 -8.74 -10.90 -2.28
C ILE A 363 -7.40 -11.56 -1.94
N GLU A 364 -7.35 -12.44 -0.95
CA GLU A 364 -6.10 -13.07 -0.49
C GLU A 364 -5.45 -13.99 -1.53
N ALA A 365 -6.23 -14.54 -2.46
CA ALA A 365 -5.71 -15.30 -3.59
C ALA A 365 -4.95 -14.43 -4.60
N HIS A 366 -5.31 -13.15 -4.73
CA HIS A 366 -4.70 -12.22 -5.71
C HIS A 366 -3.74 -11.22 -5.07
N ASP A 367 -4.00 -10.79 -3.84
CA ASP A 367 -3.19 -9.81 -3.11
C ASP A 367 -3.27 -9.99 -1.59
N ARG A 368 -2.31 -10.72 -1.04
CA ARG A 368 -2.15 -10.90 0.42
C ARG A 368 -1.71 -9.64 1.14
N HIS A 369 -1.26 -8.62 0.41
CA HIS A 369 -0.77 -7.37 0.97
C HIS A 369 -1.80 -6.24 0.86
N THR A 370 -3.07 -6.52 0.54
CA THR A 370 -4.14 -5.54 0.70
C THR A 370 -4.18 -5.01 2.15
N ARG A 371 -4.49 -3.73 2.36
CA ARG A 371 -4.66 -3.15 3.71
C ARG A 371 -5.87 -3.74 4.41
N GLY A 372 -6.97 -3.88 3.68
CA GLY A 372 -8.16 -4.59 4.10
C GLY A 372 -9.44 -4.00 3.55
N ILE A 373 -10.54 -4.34 4.21
CA ILE A 373 -11.90 -3.95 3.82
C ILE A 373 -12.48 -3.00 4.86
N VAL A 374 -13.15 -1.94 4.40
CA VAL A 374 -14.08 -1.15 5.21
C VAL A 374 -15.52 -1.38 4.74
N VAL A 375 -16.41 -1.75 5.65
CA VAL A 375 -17.84 -2.00 5.36
C VAL A 375 -18.57 -0.67 5.20
N LEU A 376 -19.32 -0.50 4.12
CA LEU A 376 -20.11 0.71 3.89
C LEU A 376 -21.50 0.64 4.55
N GLY A 377 -22.18 1.79 4.66
CA GLY A 377 -23.43 1.89 5.44
C GLY A 377 -24.77 1.84 4.67
N LEU A 378 -24.81 2.20 3.38
CA LEU A 378 -26.05 2.35 2.57
C LEU A 378 -27.21 3.19 3.14
N ASP A 379 -27.03 3.94 4.23
CA ASP A 379 -28.13 4.56 5.00
C ASP A 379 -29.05 3.52 5.67
N ALA A 380 -28.49 2.34 5.94
CA ALA A 380 -29.16 1.32 6.72
C ALA A 380 -29.37 1.80 8.17
N PRO A 381 -30.47 1.37 8.81
CA PRO A 381 -30.67 1.55 10.24
C PRO A 381 -29.51 1.01 11.08
N GLU A 382 -29.26 1.62 12.24
CA GLU A 382 -28.16 1.23 13.14
C GLU A 382 -28.23 -0.26 13.54
N ALA A 383 -29.43 -0.82 13.71
CA ALA A 383 -29.64 -2.22 14.04
C ALA A 383 -29.17 -3.18 12.92
N GLU A 384 -29.46 -2.84 11.65
CA GLU A 384 -29.02 -3.64 10.50
C GLU A 384 -27.50 -3.56 10.32
N LEU A 385 -26.91 -2.37 10.52
CA LEU A 385 -25.46 -2.20 10.51
C LEU A 385 -24.77 -2.98 11.62
N SER A 386 -25.36 -3.00 12.82
CA SER A 386 -24.83 -3.77 13.95
C SER A 386 -24.77 -5.25 13.63
N ALA A 387 -25.84 -5.82 13.07
CA ALA A 387 -25.87 -7.23 12.65
C ALA A 387 -24.83 -7.52 11.55
N SER A 388 -24.67 -6.63 10.57
CA SER A 388 -23.64 -6.74 9.55
C SER A 388 -22.22 -6.72 10.14
N PHE A 389 -21.96 -5.83 11.11
CA PHE A 389 -20.67 -5.72 11.77
C PHE A 389 -20.32 -6.99 12.54
N GLU A 390 -21.28 -7.66 13.17
CA GLU A 390 -21.05 -8.92 13.88
C GLU A 390 -20.51 -10.02 12.94
N VAL A 391 -21.04 -10.12 11.72
CA VAL A 391 -20.55 -11.09 10.73
C VAL A 391 -19.20 -10.66 10.17
N ALA A 392 -19.08 -9.41 9.72
CA ALA A 392 -17.87 -8.90 9.09
C ALA A 392 -16.68 -8.86 10.06
N ALA A 393 -16.93 -8.64 11.36
CA ALA A 393 -15.92 -8.64 12.40
C ALA A 393 -15.22 -10.00 12.60
N GLY A 394 -15.81 -11.08 12.09
CA GLY A 394 -15.21 -12.42 12.09
C GLY A 394 -14.01 -12.59 11.17
N PHE A 395 -13.79 -11.66 10.23
CA PHE A 395 -12.75 -11.74 9.22
C PHE A 395 -11.64 -10.74 9.50
N ASP A 396 -10.38 -11.22 9.55
CA ASP A 396 -9.21 -10.36 9.81
C ASP A 396 -8.99 -9.33 8.72
N LEU A 397 -9.35 -9.64 7.48
CA LEU A 397 -9.22 -8.73 6.35
C LEU A 397 -10.16 -7.52 6.46
N VAL A 398 -11.30 -7.65 7.12
CA VAL A 398 -12.18 -6.52 7.40
C VAL A 398 -11.59 -5.72 8.55
N LYS A 399 -11.26 -4.45 8.33
CA LYS A 399 -10.62 -3.59 9.36
C LYS A 399 -11.61 -2.67 10.03
N GLY A 400 -12.76 -2.43 9.43
CA GLY A 400 -13.79 -1.60 10.04
C GLY A 400 -14.85 -1.14 9.08
N PHE A 401 -15.26 0.11 9.19
CA PHE A 401 -16.40 0.64 8.45
C PHE A 401 -16.12 2.04 7.90
N ALA A 402 -16.85 2.39 6.85
CA ALA A 402 -16.95 3.73 6.30
C ALA A 402 -18.43 4.11 6.14
N VAL A 403 -19.00 4.75 7.17
CA VAL A 403 -20.45 5.00 7.29
C VAL A 403 -20.71 6.50 7.32
N GLY A 404 -21.78 6.92 6.64
CA GLY A 404 -22.12 8.32 6.42
C GLY A 404 -23.50 8.72 6.91
N ARG A 405 -24.52 8.57 6.05
CA ARG A 405 -25.89 9.08 6.30
C ARG A 405 -26.52 8.59 7.61
N THR A 406 -26.20 7.38 8.09
CA THR A 406 -26.61 6.91 9.42
C THR A 406 -26.17 7.86 10.55
N ILE A 407 -25.01 8.50 10.40
CA ILE A 407 -24.46 9.47 11.36
C ILE A 407 -25.05 10.87 11.11
N PHE A 408 -24.90 11.40 9.89
CA PHE A 408 -25.19 12.82 9.62
C PHE A 408 -26.58 13.09 9.02
N GLY A 409 -27.28 12.11 8.47
CA GLY A 409 -28.41 12.32 7.55
C GLY A 409 -29.58 13.10 8.16
N SER A 410 -30.03 12.75 9.37
CA SER A 410 -31.07 13.55 10.05
C SER A 410 -30.54 14.90 10.55
N VAL A 411 -29.30 14.93 11.04
CA VAL A 411 -28.64 16.14 11.54
C VAL A 411 -28.52 17.18 10.44
N ALA A 412 -28.14 16.76 9.22
CA ALA A 412 -28.08 17.61 8.04
C ALA A 412 -29.45 18.22 7.73
N ARG A 413 -30.52 17.42 7.71
CA ARG A 413 -31.88 17.90 7.45
C ARG A 413 -32.32 18.95 8.47
N GLU A 414 -32.10 18.70 9.75
CA GLU A 414 -32.45 19.64 10.83
C GLU A 414 -31.61 20.94 10.75
N TRP A 415 -30.31 20.81 10.48
CA TRP A 415 -29.38 21.94 10.41
C TRP A 415 -29.61 22.83 9.18
N PHE A 416 -29.79 22.25 7.99
CA PHE A 416 -30.10 23.03 6.78
C PHE A 416 -31.44 23.77 6.88
N ALA A 417 -32.41 23.17 7.58
CA ALA A 417 -33.70 23.78 7.90
C ALA A 417 -33.61 24.85 9.01
N GLY A 418 -32.45 25.05 9.65
CA GLY A 418 -32.25 26.02 10.72
C GLY A 418 -32.89 25.63 12.07
N GLN A 419 -33.19 24.34 12.26
CA GLN A 419 -33.83 23.81 13.46
C GLN A 419 -32.83 23.57 14.60
N ILE A 420 -31.56 23.31 14.25
CA ILE A 420 -30.45 23.13 15.20
C ILE A 420 -29.25 24.00 14.77
N GLY A 421 -28.48 24.46 15.75
CA GLY A 421 -27.23 25.19 15.53
C GLY A 421 -26.01 24.28 15.40
N ASP A 422 -24.85 24.89 15.14
CA ASP A 422 -23.59 24.20 14.86
C ASP A 422 -23.14 23.27 16.01
N GLU A 423 -23.16 23.76 17.25
CA GLU A 423 -22.76 22.98 18.44
C GLU A 423 -23.64 21.73 18.63
N ALA A 424 -24.95 21.88 18.42
CA ALA A 424 -25.89 20.77 18.49
C ALA A 424 -25.65 19.76 17.36
N ALA A 425 -25.36 20.22 16.15
CA ALA A 425 -25.05 19.35 15.02
C ALA A 425 -23.77 18.53 15.27
N VAL A 426 -22.69 19.17 15.72
CA VAL A 426 -21.42 18.50 16.07
C VAL A 426 -21.64 17.48 17.18
N THR A 427 -22.31 17.87 18.26
CA THR A 427 -22.58 16.99 19.41
C THR A 427 -23.36 15.75 19.00
N GLN A 428 -24.44 15.92 18.21
CA GLN A 428 -25.25 14.80 17.75
C GLN A 428 -24.47 13.85 16.82
N MET A 429 -23.69 14.39 15.88
CA MET A 429 -22.86 13.59 14.97
C MET A 429 -21.77 12.83 15.74
N ALA A 430 -21.07 13.49 16.68
CA ALA A 430 -20.03 12.87 17.49
C ALA A 430 -20.59 11.73 18.35
N GLN A 431 -21.75 11.92 18.98
CA GLN A 431 -22.41 10.86 19.76
C GLN A 431 -22.79 9.64 18.91
N ARG A 432 -23.37 9.87 17.72
CA ARG A 432 -23.75 8.78 16.79
C ARG A 432 -22.52 8.05 16.27
N TYR A 433 -21.47 8.79 15.90
CA TYR A 433 -20.23 8.23 15.41
C TYR A 433 -19.49 7.42 16.49
N ALA A 434 -19.35 7.95 17.70
CA ALA A 434 -18.74 7.25 18.82
C ALA A 434 -19.52 5.98 19.21
N ARG A 435 -20.86 6.03 19.16
CA ARG A 435 -21.69 4.84 19.40
C ARG A 435 -21.43 3.76 18.36
N LEU A 436 -21.41 4.11 17.07
CA LEU A 436 -21.15 3.17 15.98
C LEU A 436 -19.73 2.58 16.05
N ALA A 437 -18.74 3.40 16.40
CA ALA A 437 -17.38 2.92 16.71
C ALA A 437 -17.41 1.88 17.83
N GLY A 438 -18.11 2.16 18.94
CA GLY A 438 -18.25 1.22 20.04
C GLY A 438 -18.98 -0.08 19.67
N VAL A 439 -19.93 -0.06 18.73
CA VAL A 439 -20.58 -1.27 18.20
C VAL A 439 -19.55 -2.14 17.47
N TRP A 440 -18.78 -1.54 16.56
CA TRP A 440 -17.72 -2.24 15.83
C TRP A 440 -16.68 -2.85 16.78
N ASP A 441 -16.23 -2.09 17.78
CA ASP A 441 -15.19 -2.52 18.72
C ASP A 441 -15.62 -3.73 19.54
N ARG A 442 -16.89 -3.74 19.98
CA ARG A 442 -17.47 -4.90 20.67
C ARG A 442 -17.56 -6.11 19.75
N ALA A 443 -18.05 -5.94 18.52
CA ALA A 443 -18.14 -7.02 17.54
C ALA A 443 -16.76 -7.66 17.28
N ARG A 444 -15.72 -6.83 17.08
CA ARG A 444 -14.34 -7.29 16.87
C ARG A 444 -13.77 -8.02 18.07
N SER A 445 -13.98 -7.51 19.28
CA SER A 445 -13.51 -8.16 20.51
C SER A 445 -14.15 -9.53 20.73
N VAL A 446 -15.46 -9.66 20.46
CA VAL A 446 -16.20 -10.93 20.54
C VAL A 446 -15.67 -11.93 19.50
N ALA A 447 -15.45 -11.49 18.26
CA ALA A 447 -14.91 -12.32 17.20
C ALA A 447 -13.51 -12.87 17.53
N GLN A 448 -12.59 -12.02 18.00
CA GLN A 448 -11.22 -12.41 18.37
C GLN A 448 -11.20 -13.43 19.52
N THR A 449 -12.04 -13.21 20.54
CA THR A 449 -12.14 -14.14 21.69
C THR A 449 -12.70 -15.50 21.27
N SER A 450 -13.66 -15.51 20.35
CA SER A 450 -14.29 -16.74 19.84
C SER A 450 -13.34 -17.53 18.92
N GLY A 451 -12.56 -16.83 18.09
CA GLY A 451 -11.51 -17.43 17.25
C GLY A 451 -10.39 -18.07 18.05
N SER A 452 -9.90 -17.39 19.10
CA SER A 452 -8.87 -17.93 20.00
C SER A 452 -9.31 -19.22 20.70
N LYS A 453 -10.58 -19.31 21.13
CA LYS A 453 -11.13 -20.55 21.73
C LYS A 453 -11.26 -21.71 20.74
N ARG A 454 -11.53 -21.43 19.45
CA ARG A 454 -11.57 -22.46 18.40
C ARG A 454 -10.19 -22.94 17.98
N ALA A 455 -9.16 -22.09 18.03
CA ALA A 455 -7.79 -22.47 17.70
C ALA A 455 -7.07 -23.25 18.82
N ALA A 456 -7.58 -23.16 20.06
CA ALA A 456 -7.05 -23.86 21.23
C ALA A 456 -7.71 -25.24 21.49
N GLN A 457 -8.71 -25.62 20.68
CA GLN A 457 -9.36 -26.93 20.65
C GLN A 457 -8.90 -27.69 19.41
#